data_AF-A0A815JB62-F1
#
_entry.id   AF-A0A815JB62-F1
#
_cell.length_a   1.000
_cell.length_b   1.000
_cell.length_c   1.000
_cell.angle_alpha   90.00
_cell.angle_beta   90.00
_cell.angle_gamma   90.00
#
_symmetry.space_group_name_H-M   'P 1'
#
loop_
_entity.id
_entity.type
_entity.pdbx_description
1 polymer ?
#
loop_
_entity_poly.entity_id
_entity_poly.type
_entity_poly.pdbx_seq_one_letter_code
_entity_poly.pdbx_strand_id
1 'polypeptide(L)'
;MGVLRQSAALNYSDSIMLASETTGFSGAMLTEFCQRAYKFAKRESTKKEQRRIRQTTTGNDKPTPVLEIRRNHFTKAIDLARRSVNANDIHQYEIFAETLPKHFQDVSTE
;
A
#
# COMPACT_ATOMS: atom_id res chain seq x y z
N MET A 1 -10.35 -3.25 -5.35
CA MET A 1 -9.92 -1.84 -5.43
C MET A 1 -10.44 -1.09 -4.20
N GLY A 2 -9.70 -1.03 -3.08
CA GLY A 2 -10.21 -0.34 -1.87
C GLY A 2 -9.47 -0.53 -0.55
N VAL A 3 -8.36 -1.29 -0.50
CA VAL A 3 -7.70 -1.70 0.76
C VAL A 3 -7.36 -0.53 1.68
N LEU A 4 -6.91 0.61 1.12
CA LEU A 4 -6.57 1.80 1.91
C LEU A 4 -7.70 2.79 2.09
N ARG A 5 -8.72 2.78 1.21
CA ARG A 5 -9.87 3.70 1.28
C ARG A 5 -10.79 3.42 2.48
N GLN A 6 -10.71 2.20 3.03
CA GLN A 6 -11.49 1.76 4.20
C GLN A 6 -10.64 1.61 5.48
N SER A 7 -9.33 1.83 5.42
CA SER A 7 -8.45 1.72 6.58
C SER A 7 -8.18 3.09 7.21
N ALA A 8 -7.93 3.14 8.51
CA ALA A 8 -7.51 4.36 9.21
C ALA A 8 -6.38 5.07 8.44
N ALA A 9 -6.56 6.38 8.19
CA ALA A 9 -5.62 7.17 7.41
C ALA A 9 -4.26 7.25 8.13
N LEU A 10 -3.18 7.00 7.39
CA LEU A 10 -1.83 7.32 7.84
C LEU A 10 -1.72 8.82 8.12
N ASN A 11 -0.86 9.20 9.07
CA ASN A 11 -0.52 10.60 9.25
C ASN A 11 0.26 11.14 8.02
N TYR A 12 0.28 12.46 7.88
CA TYR A 12 0.92 13.12 6.73
C TYR A 12 2.41 12.78 6.60
N SER A 13 3.15 12.75 7.71
CA SER A 13 4.58 12.39 7.69
C SER A 13 4.83 10.96 7.20
N ASP A 14 3.96 10.02 7.55
CA ASP A 14 4.07 8.63 7.12
C ASP A 14 3.72 8.51 5.63
N SER A 15 2.73 9.27 5.15
CA SER A 15 2.39 9.31 3.72
C SER A 15 3.52 9.85 2.85
N ILE A 16 4.26 10.87 3.31
CA ILE A 16 5.41 11.41 2.57
C ILE A 16 6.52 10.38 2.50
N MET A 17 6.87 9.75 3.63
CA MET A 17 7.91 8.72 3.64
C MET A 17 7.53 7.54 2.73
N LEU A 18 6.25 7.16 2.73
CA LEU A 18 5.76 6.11 1.85
C LEU A 18 5.88 6.46 0.37
N ALA A 19 5.60 7.71 0.01
CA ALA A 19 5.77 8.18 -1.35
C ALA A 19 7.24 8.12 -1.77
N SER A 20 8.18 8.55 -0.90
CA SER A 20 9.62 8.49 -1.22
C SER A 20 10.10 7.05 -1.42
N GLU A 21 9.70 6.11 -0.55
CA GLU A 21 10.10 4.71 -0.62
C GLU A 21 9.50 3.94 -1.80
N THR A 22 8.37 4.41 -2.35
CA THR A 22 7.66 3.76 -3.47
C THR A 22 7.90 4.42 -4.82
N THR A 23 8.88 5.33 -4.90
CA THR A 23 9.28 5.96 -6.17
C THR A 23 9.61 4.90 -7.23
N GLY A 24 8.99 4.98 -8.40
CA GLY A 24 9.16 4.04 -9.51
C GLY A 24 8.44 2.69 -9.32
N PHE A 25 7.51 2.58 -8.38
CA PHE A 25 6.58 1.45 -8.31
C PHE A 25 5.48 1.63 -9.35
N SER A 26 5.10 0.54 -10.01
CA SER A 26 3.89 0.54 -10.84
C SER A 26 2.63 0.52 -9.97
N GLY A 27 1.46 0.85 -10.55
CA GLY A 27 0.17 0.75 -9.85
C GLY A 27 -0.14 -0.67 -9.33
N ALA A 28 0.33 -1.70 -10.04
CA ALA A 28 0.21 -3.08 -9.61
C ALA A 28 1.04 -3.35 -8.34
N MET A 29 2.30 -2.87 -8.31
CA MET A 29 3.16 -3.00 -7.13
C MET A 29 2.59 -2.26 -5.94
N LEU A 30 2.09 -1.03 -6.13
CA LEU A 30 1.44 -0.27 -5.06
C LEU A 30 0.24 -1.04 -4.49
N THR A 31 -0.54 -1.69 -5.35
CA THR A 31 -1.68 -2.52 -4.93
C THR A 31 -1.22 -3.72 -4.11
N GLU A 32 -0.22 -4.46 -4.59
CA GLU A 32 0.32 -5.63 -3.89
C GLU A 32 0.91 -5.24 -2.53
N PHE A 33 1.68 -4.16 -2.51
CA PHE A 33 2.25 -3.56 -1.31
C PHE A 33 1.17 -3.23 -0.26
N CYS A 34 0.10 -2.55 -0.66
CA CYS A 34 -1.01 -2.20 0.24
C CYS A 34 -1.72 -3.45 0.79
N GLN A 35 -1.93 -4.46 -0.06
CA GLN A 35 -2.53 -5.73 0.35
C GLN A 35 -1.65 -6.48 1.36
N ARG A 36 -0.33 -6.46 1.19
CA ARG A 36 0.62 -7.07 2.12
C ARG A 36 0.62 -6.35 3.47
N ALA A 37 0.64 -5.02 3.48
CA ALA A 37 0.53 -4.24 4.71
C ALA A 37 -0.77 -4.54 5.48
N TYR A 38 -1.90 -4.60 4.77
CA TYR A 38 -3.19 -5.01 5.35
C TYR A 38 -3.14 -6.42 5.96
N LYS A 39 -2.52 -7.38 5.26
CA LYS A 39 -2.35 -8.75 5.79
C LYS A 39 -1.50 -8.76 7.07
N PHE A 40 -0.46 -7.95 7.16
CA PHE A 40 0.33 -7.83 8.39
C PHE A 40 -0.49 -7.24 9.54
N ALA A 41 -1.22 -6.16 9.29
CA ALA A 41 -2.10 -5.55 10.28
C ALA A 41 -3.16 -6.53 10.78
N LYS A 42 -3.80 -7.29 9.86
CA LYS A 42 -4.82 -8.28 10.22
C LYS A 42 -4.25 -9.39 11.10
N ARG A 43 -3.06 -9.90 10.76
CA ARG A 43 -2.35 -10.92 11.55
C ARG A 43 -1.99 -10.40 12.94
N GLU A 44 -1.56 -9.15 13.06
CA GLU A 44 -1.24 -8.52 14.35
C GLU A 44 -2.49 -8.37 15.22
N SER A 45 -3.59 -7.86 14.65
CA SER A 45 -4.88 -7.72 15.36
C SER A 45 -5.40 -9.07 15.86
N THR A 46 -5.40 -10.13 15.03
CA THR A 46 -5.79 -11.48 15.46
C THR A 46 -4.92 -12.02 16.59
N LYS A 47 -3.59 -11.84 16.53
CA LYS A 47 -2.69 -12.28 17.60
C LYS A 47 -2.92 -11.53 18.91
N LYS A 48 -3.19 -10.22 18.84
CA LYS A 48 -3.50 -9.39 20.00
C LYS A 48 -4.80 -9.84 20.67
N GLU A 49 -5.82 -10.12 19.86
CA GLU A 49 -7.11 -10.64 20.34
C GLU A 49 -6.95 -12.00 21.01
N GLN A 50 -6.23 -12.94 20.39
CA GLN A 50 -5.96 -14.26 20.98
C GLN A 50 -5.18 -14.16 22.30
N ARG A 51 -4.20 -13.26 22.41
CA ARG A 51 -3.46 -13.02 23.66
C ARG A 51 -4.37 -12.45 24.74
N ARG A 52 -5.27 -11.52 24.38
CA ARG A 52 -6.27 -10.96 25.30
C ARG A 52 -7.14 -12.05 25.89
N ILE A 53 -7.76 -12.88 25.03
CA ILE A 53 -8.63 -13.99 25.46
C ILE A 53 -7.89 -14.96 26.40
N ARG A 54 -6.61 -15.24 26.14
CA ARG A 54 -5.80 -16.12 27.02
C ARG A 54 -5.43 -15.50 28.37
N GLN A 55 -5.34 -14.18 28.44
CA GLN A 55 -4.94 -13.46 29.67
C GLN A 55 -6.15 -13.05 30.53
N THR A 56 -7.34 -12.99 29.96
CA THR A 56 -8.59 -12.70 30.69
C THR A 56 -9.43 -13.95 30.83
N THR A 57 -9.45 -14.56 32.01
CA THR A 57 -10.31 -15.70 32.37
C THR A 57 -11.78 -15.32 32.55
N THR A 58 -12.05 -14.03 32.76
CA THR A 58 -13.39 -13.46 32.94
C THR A 58 -13.77 -12.67 31.71
N GLY A 59 -14.94 -13.01 31.14
CA GLY A 59 -15.51 -12.40 29.94
C GLY A 59 -15.64 -10.88 30.09
N ASN A 60 -14.60 -10.17 29.67
CA ASN A 60 -14.57 -8.73 29.70
C ASN A 60 -15.09 -8.27 28.33
N ASP A 61 -16.25 -7.62 28.29
CA ASP A 61 -16.88 -7.03 27.10
C ASP A 61 -16.10 -5.82 26.56
N LYS A 62 -14.77 -5.91 26.54
CA LYS A 62 -13.93 -4.89 25.95
C LYS A 62 -14.10 -4.97 24.44
N PRO A 63 -14.35 -3.84 23.77
CA PRO A 63 -14.53 -3.80 22.32
C PRO A 63 -13.34 -4.44 21.63
N THR A 64 -13.61 -5.18 20.56
CA THR A 64 -12.58 -5.77 19.71
C THR A 64 -11.67 -4.66 19.18
N PRO A 65 -10.35 -4.88 19.14
CA PRO A 65 -9.43 -3.86 18.67
C PRO A 65 -9.72 -3.54 17.19
N VAL A 66 -9.93 -2.26 16.89
CA VAL A 66 -10.05 -1.75 15.52
C VAL A 66 -8.79 -2.11 14.76
N LEU A 67 -8.95 -2.52 13.49
CA LEU A 67 -7.83 -2.82 12.62
C LEU A 67 -7.10 -1.53 12.25
N GLU A 68 -5.90 -1.36 12.78
CA GLU A 68 -5.03 -0.23 12.47
C GLU A 68 -3.88 -0.66 11.58
N ILE A 69 -3.70 0.02 10.44
CA ILE A 69 -2.53 -0.16 9.60
C ILE A 69 -1.51 0.94 9.95
N ARG A 70 -0.42 0.55 10.61
CA ARG A 70 0.67 1.43 11.03
C ARG A 70 1.87 1.34 10.08
N ARG A 71 2.81 2.29 10.22
CA ARG A 71 4.07 2.38 9.45
C ARG A 71 4.83 1.05 9.38
N ASN A 72 4.94 0.34 10.50
CA ASN A 72 5.65 -0.94 10.60
C ASN A 72 5.11 -2.02 9.64
N HIS A 73 3.81 -2.04 9.34
CA HIS A 73 3.22 -2.97 8.39
C HIS A 73 3.62 -2.64 6.96
N PHE A 74 3.73 -1.34 6.66
CA PHE A 74 4.17 -0.87 5.37
C PHE A 74 5.67 -1.09 5.16
N THR A 75 6.53 -0.79 6.14
CA THR A 75 7.97 -1.08 6.04
C THR A 75 8.21 -2.57 5.76
N LYS A 76 7.56 -3.47 6.50
CA LYS A 76 7.62 -4.93 6.25
C LYS A 76 7.11 -5.33 4.87
N ALA A 77 6.15 -4.58 4.31
CA ALA A 77 5.62 -4.85 2.98
C ALA A 77 6.55 -4.36 1.87
N ILE A 78 7.24 -3.23 2.08
CA ILE A 78 8.27 -2.67 1.18
C ILE A 78 9.46 -3.63 1.08
N ASP A 79 9.95 -4.16 2.20
CA ASP A 79 11.09 -5.09 2.21
C ASP A 79 10.87 -6.33 1.33
N LEU A 80 9.60 -6.72 1.16
CA LEU A 80 9.23 -7.86 0.33
C LEU A 80 8.87 -7.46 -1.10
N ALA A 81 8.66 -6.17 -1.38
CA ALA A 81 8.23 -5.68 -2.67
C ALA A 81 9.39 -5.76 -3.69
N ARG A 82 9.05 -6.14 -4.93
CA ARG A 82 10.02 -6.21 -6.04
C ARG A 82 9.54 -5.36 -7.19
N ARG A 83 10.46 -4.58 -7.77
CA ARG A 83 10.18 -3.77 -8.97
C ARG A 83 9.79 -4.68 -10.13
N SER A 84 8.57 -4.49 -10.63
CA SER A 84 8.03 -5.23 -11.77
C SER A 84 8.45 -4.63 -13.11
N VAL A 85 8.84 -3.34 -13.11
CA VAL A 85 9.29 -2.60 -14.30
C VAL A 85 10.75 -2.22 -14.08
N ASN A 86 11.59 -2.47 -15.08
CA ASN A 86 13.00 -2.11 -15.02
C ASN A 86 13.22 -0.67 -15.52
N ALA A 87 14.38 -0.08 -15.20
CA ALA A 87 14.68 1.32 -15.57
C ALA A 87 14.83 1.53 -17.08
N ASN A 88 15.27 0.51 -17.82
CA ASN A 88 15.40 0.60 -19.28
C ASN A 88 14.03 0.72 -19.94
N ASP A 89 13.06 -0.08 -19.52
CA ASP A 89 11.69 -0.02 -20.04
C ASP A 89 11.08 1.35 -19.77
N ILE A 90 11.27 1.91 -18.57
CA ILE A 90 10.83 3.27 -18.23
C ILE A 90 11.43 4.28 -19.21
N HIS A 91 12.74 4.22 -19.45
CA HIS A 91 13.43 5.14 -20.35
C HIS A 91 12.94 5.01 -21.81
N GLN A 92 12.72 3.80 -22.30
CA GLN A 92 12.16 3.59 -23.64
C GLN A 92 10.74 4.16 -23.76
N TYR A 93 9.92 4.01 -22.71
CA TYR A 93 8.59 4.62 -22.65
C TYR A 93 8.64 6.14 -22.63
N GLU A 94 9.62 6.75 -21.95
CA GLU A 94 9.83 8.21 -21.94
C GLU A 94 10.18 8.73 -23.34
N ILE A 95 11.15 8.12 -24.02
CA ILE A 95 11.52 8.49 -25.40
C ILE A 95 10.33 8.33 -26.35
N PHE A 96 9.58 7.23 -26.22
CA PHE A 96 8.40 7.00 -27.04
C PHE A 96 7.31 8.06 -26.79
N ALA A 97 7.10 8.46 -25.53
CA ALA A 97 6.12 9.50 -25.18
C ALA A 97 6.51 10.89 -25.74
N GLU A 98 7.81 11.20 -25.82
CA GLU A 98 8.31 12.45 -26.40
C GLU A 98 8.21 12.49 -27.93
N THR A 99 8.42 11.35 -28.58
CA THR A 99 8.43 11.21 -30.05
C THR A 99 7.05 10.92 -30.64
N LEU A 100 6.03 10.68 -29.78
CA LEU A 100 4.67 10.41 -30.18
C LEU A 100 4.09 11.61 -30.94
N PRO A 101 3.74 11.48 -32.24
CA PRO A 101 3.22 12.60 -33.01
C PRO A 101 1.93 13.14 -32.38
N LYS A 102 1.86 14.46 -32.19
CA LYS A 102 0.71 15.19 -31.62
C LYS A 102 -0.63 14.92 -32.34
N HIS A 103 -0.60 14.35 -33.54
CA HIS A 103 -1.78 14.04 -34.35
C HIS A 103 -2.78 13.06 -33.68
N PHE A 104 -2.36 12.37 -32.61
CA PHE A 104 -3.25 11.50 -31.79
C PHE A 104 -3.77 12.17 -30.51
N GLN A 105 -3.34 13.38 -30.17
CA GLN A 105 -3.78 14.08 -28.96
C GLN A 105 -5.07 14.91 -29.16
N ASP A 106 -5.44 15.21 -30.41
CA ASP A 106 -6.60 16.06 -30.73
C ASP A 106 -7.95 15.31 -30.72
N VAL A 107 -7.96 13.97 -30.63
CA VAL A 107 -9.19 13.14 -30.70
C VAL A 107 -9.97 13.09 -29.37
N SER A 108 -9.45 13.69 -28.29
CA SER A 108 -10.09 13.67 -26.96
C SER A 108 -10.77 14.99 -26.56
N THR A 109 -10.95 15.93 -27.50
CA THR A 109 -11.59 17.24 -27.24
C THR A 109 -12.94 17.44 -27.94
N GLU A 110 -13.63 16.36 -28.31
CA GLU A 110 -15.04 16.40 -28.76
C GLU A 110 -15.95 15.57 -27.85
#